data_AF-A0A7K0SLP4-F1
#
_entry.id   AF-A0A7K0SLP4-F1
#
_cell.length_a   1.000
_cell.length_b   1.000
_cell.length_c   1.000
_cell.angle_alpha   90.00
_cell.angle_beta   90.00
_cell.angle_gamma   90.00
#
_symmetry.space_group_name_H-M   'P 1'
#
loop_
_entity.id
_entity.type
_entity.pdbx_description
1 polymer ?
#
loop_
_entity_poly.entity_id
_entity_poly.type
_entity_poly.pdbx_seq_one_letter_code
_entity_poly.pdbx_strand_id
1 'polypeptide(L)'
;MALDPTDVRGVCDYMNDPSMADHMRFMAEKLAGAELESTVLLVDITESTGLFTIEKDGKTREVSIPWTFPVANRNDMKSALFALLDKALLG
;
A
#
# COMPACT_ATOMS: atom_id res chain seq x y z
N MET A 1 -8.55 -11.78 13.80
CA MET A 1 -8.62 -13.05 13.05
C MET A 1 -7.59 -12.94 11.94
N ALA A 2 -6.58 -13.79 11.90
CA ALA A 2 -5.49 -13.58 10.92
C ALA A 2 -6.02 -13.61 9.48
N LEU A 3 -5.57 -12.65 8.65
CA LEU A 3 -5.89 -12.60 7.22
C LEU A 3 -5.33 -13.84 6.51
N ASP A 4 -6.02 -14.30 5.46
CA ASP A 4 -5.52 -15.41 4.66
C ASP A 4 -4.24 -14.98 3.92
N PRO A 5 -3.10 -15.69 4.10
CA PRO A 5 -1.84 -15.32 3.44
C PRO A 5 -1.90 -15.35 1.92
N THR A 6 -2.77 -16.17 1.33
CA THR A 6 -2.98 -16.27 -0.12
C THR A 6 -3.68 -15.02 -0.64
N ASP A 7 -4.67 -14.53 0.10
CA ASP A 7 -5.38 -13.30 -0.24
C ASP A 7 -4.47 -12.08 -0.07
N VAL A 8 -3.68 -12.02 1.00
CA VAL A 8 -2.69 -10.95 1.22
C VAL A 8 -1.71 -10.89 0.04
N ARG A 9 -1.09 -12.01 -0.32
CA ARG A 9 -0.19 -12.09 -1.48
C ARG A 9 -0.87 -11.67 -2.77
N GLY A 10 -2.08 -12.18 -3.03
CA GLY A 10 -2.83 -11.84 -4.23
C GLY A 10 -3.26 -10.37 -4.32
N VAL A 11 -3.34 -9.66 -3.20
CA VAL A 11 -3.56 -8.20 -3.19
C VAL A 11 -2.23 -7.46 -3.36
N CYS A 12 -1.16 -7.87 -2.69
CA CYS A 12 0.17 -7.31 -2.90
C CYS A 12 0.60 -7.40 -4.37
N ASP A 13 0.47 -8.57 -4.98
CA ASP A 13 0.82 -8.79 -6.39
C ASP A 13 -0.01 -7.90 -7.32
N TYR A 14 -1.30 -7.73 -7.03
CA TYR A 14 -2.19 -6.85 -7.80
C TYR A 14 -1.77 -5.39 -7.70
N MET A 15 -1.40 -4.91 -6.51
CA MET A 15 -0.98 -3.52 -6.30
C MET A 15 0.43 -3.24 -6.78
N ASN A 16 1.29 -4.25 -6.84
CA ASN A 16 2.65 -4.15 -7.34
C ASN A 16 2.73 -4.34 -8.86
N ASP A 17 1.59 -4.55 -9.53
CA ASP A 17 1.52 -4.57 -10.99
C ASP A 17 1.97 -3.22 -11.58
N PRO A 18 2.71 -3.20 -12.71
CA PRO A 18 3.15 -1.96 -13.34
C PRO A 18 2.02 -0.95 -13.63
N SER A 19 0.80 -1.43 -13.87
CA SER A 19 -0.37 -0.54 -14.08
C SER A 19 -0.78 0.24 -12.82
N MET A 20 -0.42 -0.24 -11.63
CA MET A 20 -0.71 0.39 -10.34
C MET A 20 0.47 1.18 -9.78
N ALA A 21 1.67 1.05 -10.37
CA ALA A 21 2.90 1.65 -9.85
C ALA A 21 2.81 3.18 -9.64
N ASP A 22 2.18 3.91 -10.57
CA ASP A 22 2.02 5.37 -10.45
C ASP A 22 1.05 5.75 -9.32
N HIS A 23 -0.03 4.98 -9.13
CA HIS A 23 -0.97 5.16 -8.01
C HIS A 23 -0.26 4.91 -6.66
N MET A 24 0.53 3.85 -6.59
CA MET A 24 1.30 3.49 -5.40
C MET A 24 2.34 4.55 -5.05
N ARG A 25 3.04 5.08 -6.07
CA ARG A 25 4.00 6.16 -5.89
C ARG A 25 3.33 7.43 -5.39
N PHE A 26 2.22 7.83 -6.02
CA PHE A 26 1.44 9.00 -5.62
C PHE A 26 0.94 8.88 -4.17
N MET A 27 0.38 7.72 -3.80
CA MET A 27 -0.08 7.45 -2.44
C MET A 27 1.06 7.58 -1.42
N ALA A 28 2.21 6.97 -1.68
CA ALA A 28 3.35 7.04 -0.77
C ALA A 28 3.99 8.44 -0.71
N GLU A 29 3.97 9.21 -1.80
CA GLU A 29 4.39 10.61 -1.80
C GLU A 29 3.53 11.42 -0.81
N LYS A 30 2.20 11.30 -0.92
CA LYS A 30 1.26 12.08 -0.10
C LYS A 30 1.16 11.62 1.34
N LEU A 31 1.15 10.32 1.58
CA LEU A 31 0.89 9.74 2.91
C LEU A 31 2.16 9.43 3.70
N ALA A 32 3.29 9.22 3.02
CA ALA A 32 4.54 8.77 3.64
C ALA A 32 5.75 9.66 3.29
N GLY A 33 5.54 10.77 2.57
CA GLY A 33 6.61 11.67 2.14
C GLY A 33 7.65 10.96 1.29
N ALA A 34 7.22 10.03 0.43
CA ALA A 34 8.10 9.47 -0.61
C ALA A 34 8.45 10.55 -1.63
N GLU A 35 9.62 10.46 -2.23
CA GLU A 35 9.98 11.35 -3.33
C GLU A 35 9.46 10.79 -4.66
N LEU A 36 9.17 11.67 -5.63
CA LEU A 36 8.56 11.35 -6.94
C LEU A 36 9.33 10.31 -7.78
N GLU A 37 10.59 10.04 -7.50
CA GLU A 37 11.42 9.06 -8.22
C GLU A 37 11.52 7.70 -7.49
N SER A 38 10.80 7.53 -6.38
CA SER A 38 10.89 6.31 -5.58
C SER A 38 10.09 5.16 -6.20
N THR A 39 10.61 3.94 -6.06
CA THR A 39 9.84 2.70 -6.30
C THR A 39 9.10 2.34 -5.02
N VAL A 40 7.81 2.04 -5.13
CA VAL A 40 6.95 1.73 -3.98
C VAL A 40 6.33 0.36 -4.19
N LEU A 41 6.47 -0.52 -3.21
CA LEU A 41 5.87 -1.85 -3.21
C LEU A 41 5.11 -2.09 -1.91
N LEU A 42 3.94 -2.72 -2.01
CA LEU A 42 3.22 -3.28 -0.87
C LEU A 42 3.77 -4.67 -0.58
N VAL A 43 4.36 -4.86 0.61
CA VAL A 43 5.06 -6.10 0.96
C VAL A 43 4.27 -6.94 1.96
N ASP A 44 3.44 -6.32 2.80
CA ASP A 44 2.59 -7.04 3.76
C ASP A 44 1.32 -6.25 4.10
N ILE A 45 0.30 -6.97 4.59
CA ILE A 45 -0.98 -6.42 5.02
C ILE A 45 -1.40 -7.05 6.34
N THR A 46 -1.66 -6.22 7.33
CA THR A 46 -2.30 -6.62 8.59
C THR A 46 -3.75 -6.16 8.63
N GLU A 47 -4.49 -6.56 9.66
CA GLU A 47 -5.88 -6.12 9.89
C GLU A 47 -6.02 -4.59 10.02
N SER A 48 -4.94 -3.87 10.35
CA SER A 48 -4.98 -2.43 10.63
C SER A 48 -3.99 -1.58 9.84
N THR A 49 -2.99 -2.20 9.20
CA THR A 49 -1.91 -1.47 8.50
C THR A 49 -1.48 -2.17 7.22
N GLY A 50 -1.05 -1.38 6.24
CA GLY A 50 -0.28 -1.85 5.08
C GLY A 50 1.19 -1.54 5.26
N LEU A 51 2.05 -2.51 5.02
CA LEU A 51 3.49 -2.34 5.05
C LEU A 51 4.00 -2.11 3.62
N PHE A 52 4.57 -0.93 3.40
CA PHE A 52 5.10 -0.52 2.11
C PHE A 52 6.61 -0.37 2.20
N THR A 53 7.33 -0.81 1.17
CA THR A 53 8.74 -0.47 0.98
C THR A 53 8.85 0.65 -0.03
N ILE A 54 9.61 1.68 0.31
CA ILE A 54 9.95 2.79 -0.57
C ILE A 54 11.45 2.69 -0.85
N GLU A 55 11.82 2.49 -2.11
CA GLU A 55 13.21 2.45 -2.56
C GLU A 55 13.54 3.70 -3.37
N LYS A 56 14.66 4.35 -3.02
CA LYS A 56 15.24 5.44 -3.81
C LYS A 56 16.77 5.35 -3.75
N ASP A 57 17.43 5.47 -4.89
CA ASP A 57 18.90 5.44 -5.01
C ASP A 57 19.55 4.22 -4.32
N GLY A 58 18.88 3.05 -4.39
CA GLY A 58 19.32 1.82 -3.74
C GLY A 58 19.16 1.79 -2.22
N LYS A 59 18.54 2.81 -1.62
CA LYS A 59 18.14 2.82 -0.21
C LYS A 59 16.66 2.47 -0.09
N THR A 60 16.38 1.38 0.61
CA THR A 60 15.02 0.94 0.91
C THR A 60 14.66 1.35 2.34
N ARG A 61 13.47 1.90 2.52
CA ARG A 61 12.86 2.12 3.85
C ARG A 61 11.46 1.51 3.89
N GLU A 62 11.09 1.00 5.05
CA GLU A 62 9.74 0.49 5.29
C GLU A 62 8.86 1.57 5.94
N VAL A 63 7.61 1.64 5.49
CA VAL A 63 6.60 2.52 6.06
C VAL A 63 5.33 1.73 6.29
N SER A 64 4.80 1.82 7.51
CA SER A 64 3.48 1.28 7.84
C SER A 64 2.44 2.38 7.71
N ILE A 65 1.46 2.20 6.84
CA ILE A 65 0.33 3.13 6.67
C ILE A 65 -0.90 2.50 7.32
N PRO A 66 -1.54 3.16 8.30
CA PRO A 66 -2.76 2.65 8.91
C PRO A 66 -3.93 2.74 7.92
N TRP A 67 -4.75 1.68 7.90
CA TRP A 67 -6.00 1.67 7.13
C TRP A 67 -7.00 2.66 7.74
N THR A 68 -7.91 3.16 6.91
CA THR A 68 -9.03 4.00 7.36
C THR A 68 -10.09 3.20 8.12
N PHE A 69 -10.13 1.88 7.92
CA PHE A 69 -10.98 0.92 8.62
C PHE A 69 -10.28 -0.44 8.72
N PRO A 70 -10.62 -1.26 9.72
CA PRO A 70 -10.06 -2.60 9.84
C PRO A 70 -10.43 -3.49 8.64
N VAL A 71 -9.49 -4.31 8.19
CA VAL A 71 -9.68 -5.26 7.10
C VAL A 71 -9.78 -6.68 7.65
N ALA A 72 -10.77 -7.45 7.18
CA ALA A 72 -10.97 -8.84 7.61
C ALA A 72 -10.90 -9.84 6.45
N ASN A 73 -10.99 -9.37 5.21
CA ASN A 73 -10.99 -10.21 4.01
C ASN A 73 -10.40 -9.46 2.80
N ARG A 74 -10.27 -10.17 1.67
CA ARG A 74 -9.72 -9.63 0.42
C ARG A 74 -10.43 -8.38 -0.12
N ASN A 75 -11.75 -8.31 -0.01
CA ASN A 75 -12.51 -7.17 -0.51
C ASN A 75 -12.29 -5.93 0.37
N ASP A 76 -12.16 -6.11 1.69
CA ASP A 76 -11.82 -5.04 2.61
C ASP A 76 -10.42 -4.50 2.31
N MET A 77 -9.43 -5.37 2.07
CA MET A 77 -8.06 -4.97 1.72
C MET A 77 -8.02 -4.07 0.48
N LYS A 78 -8.73 -4.48 -0.59
CA LYS A 78 -8.85 -3.66 -1.81
C LYS A 78 -9.53 -2.31 -1.51
N SER A 79 -10.62 -2.34 -0.76
CA SER A 79 -11.37 -1.13 -0.42
C SER A 79 -10.53 -0.16 0.43
N ALA A 80 -9.72 -0.69 1.36
CA ALA A 80 -8.82 0.10 2.19
C ALA A 80 -7.72 0.78 1.35
N LEU A 81 -7.18 0.07 0.35
CA LEU A 81 -6.21 0.64 -0.60
C LEU A 81 -6.81 1.78 -1.44
N PHE A 82 -8.02 1.60 -1.96
CA PHE A 82 -8.72 2.68 -2.66
C PHE A 82 -9.04 3.85 -1.72
N ALA A 83 -9.41 3.59 -0.48
CA ALA A 83 -9.62 4.66 0.50
C ALA A 83 -8.34 5.44 0.83
N LEU A 84 -7.16 4.78 0.83
CA LEU A 84 -5.88 5.48 0.96
C LEU A 84 -5.56 6.33 -0.27
N LEU A 85 -5.86 5.84 -1.47
CA LEU A 85 -5.71 6.61 -2.71
C LEU A 85 -6.63 7.85 -2.73
N ASP A 86 -7.89 7.68 -2.37
CA ASP A 86 -8.84 8.79 -2.23
C ASP A 86 -8.35 9.81 -1.20
N LYS A 87 -7.82 9.35 -0.06
CA LYS A 87 -7.23 10.22 0.95
C LYS A 87 -6.01 10.98 0.40
N ALA A 88 -5.15 10.33 -0.37
CA ALA A 88 -4.00 10.97 -1.01
C ALA A 88 -4.43 12.03 -2.06
N LEU A 89 -5.54 11.82 -2.75
CA LEU A 89 -6.10 12.77 -3.72
C LEU A 89 -6.73 14.00 -3.06
N LEU A 90 -7.34 13.84 -1.88
CA LEU A 90 -8.09 14.90 -1.21
C LEU A 90 -7.22 15.90 -0.43
N GLY A 91 -5.97 15.54 -0.09
CA GLY A 91 -5.00 16.44 0.55
C GLY A 91 -5.25 16.69 2.04
#